data_AF-A0A2D5SA73-F1
#
_entry.id   AF-A0A2D5SA73-F1
#
_cell.length_a   1.000
_cell.length_b   1.000
_cell.length_c   1.000
_cell.angle_alpha   90.00
_cell.angle_beta   90.00
_cell.angle_gamma   90.00
#
_symmetry.space_group_name_H-M   'P 1'
#
loop_
_entity.id
_entity.type
_entity.pdbx_description
1 polymer ?
#
loop_
_entity_poly.entity_id
_entity_poly.type
_entity_poly.pdbx_seq_one_letter_code
_entity_poly.pdbx_strand_id
1 'polypeptide(L)'
;MIGIGSIGLALVTSHWGSAQSVDWFAQGTGVERTPDSVYRLPPPAARVPTATHLDYDAYLAGRGQTEAAPVQFTTPPDILAMQQAYGETNVAIWQLLPEGMVYGSYLAGTQESRFALHMIDINSEGLHFEGFLGTRVPLLRYGTTDSIRPEGFQVDAEGVAHVRIDLAGGSIVDAADFRGGLPLSYGYGRHRTKLGYYHLSSHVQDEFLTENPGFVRMNFSRDVFILGHSFYLTDQLKIYGEAGYAFISDISQPWEFQVGLDYAPCGPTGIHGAPFLAINGHVREEVKFGGALTAQLGWAWVGDTGKMLRAGVHYYNGESNQYSFFDRFEQQIGFGLWYDF
;
A
#
# COMPACT_ATOMS: atom_id res chain seq x y z
N MET A 1 -4.86 -12.26 -44.56
CA MET A 1 -3.97 -11.07 -44.53
C MET A 1 -4.83 -9.85 -44.25
N ILE A 2 -4.83 -9.37 -43.02
CA ILE A 2 -5.52 -8.15 -42.59
C ILE A 2 -4.47 -7.33 -41.84
N GLY A 3 -4.32 -6.07 -42.26
CA GLY A 3 -3.22 -5.18 -41.89
C GLY A 3 -3.31 -4.66 -40.46
N ILE A 4 -2.14 -4.56 -39.83
CA ILE A 4 -1.92 -3.99 -38.50
C ILE A 4 -1.71 -2.48 -38.69
N GLY A 5 -2.57 -1.67 -38.08
CA GLY A 5 -2.43 -0.22 -38.03
C GLY A 5 -1.48 0.18 -36.91
N SER A 6 -0.41 0.89 -37.27
CA SER A 6 0.58 1.48 -36.37
C SER A 6 -0.01 2.71 -35.68
N ILE A 7 -0.07 2.71 -34.34
CA ILE A 7 -0.30 3.93 -33.54
C ILE A 7 1.07 4.47 -33.15
N GLY A 8 1.42 5.64 -33.69
CA GLY A 8 2.67 6.33 -33.40
C GLY A 8 2.65 6.96 -32.01
N LEU A 9 3.66 6.62 -31.20
CA LEU A 9 3.97 7.29 -29.95
C LEU A 9 4.78 8.56 -30.27
N ALA A 10 4.14 9.72 -30.19
CA ALA A 10 4.84 11.00 -30.31
C ALA A 10 5.61 11.29 -29.02
N LEU A 11 6.93 11.19 -29.08
CA LEU A 11 7.84 11.73 -28.06
C LEU A 11 7.71 13.26 -28.05
N VAL A 12 7.16 13.81 -26.97
CA VAL A 12 7.37 15.23 -26.61
C VAL A 12 8.57 15.27 -25.68
N THR A 13 9.72 15.63 -26.22
CA THR A 13 10.89 15.99 -25.43
C THR A 13 10.72 17.43 -24.94
N SER A 14 10.30 17.62 -23.69
CA SER A 14 10.49 18.88 -22.99
C SER A 14 11.60 18.72 -21.96
N HIS A 15 12.53 19.67 -21.96
CA HIS A 15 13.65 19.75 -21.02
C HIS A 15 13.14 19.84 -19.58
N TRP A 16 13.45 18.83 -18.77
CA TRP A 16 13.30 18.88 -17.32
C TRP A 16 14.63 19.33 -16.73
N GLY A 17 14.69 20.60 -16.34
CA GLY A 17 15.67 21.08 -15.37
C GLY A 17 15.46 20.35 -14.05
N SER A 18 16.56 20.19 -13.31
CA SER A 18 16.65 19.57 -11.99
C SER A 18 15.43 19.83 -11.11
N ALA A 19 14.56 18.83 -10.96
CA ALA A 19 13.49 18.84 -9.98
C ALA A 19 14.12 18.50 -8.62
N GLN A 20 14.14 19.49 -7.71
CA GLN A 20 14.39 19.25 -6.30
C GLN A 20 13.21 18.45 -5.73
N SER A 21 13.52 17.47 -4.87
CA SER A 21 12.54 16.69 -4.11
C SER A 21 11.58 17.63 -3.37
N VAL A 22 10.28 17.41 -3.54
CA VAL A 22 9.26 18.12 -2.77
C VAL A 22 9.10 17.37 -1.45
N ASP A 23 9.82 17.82 -0.42
CA ASP A 23 9.59 17.40 0.96
C ASP A 23 8.26 17.97 1.44
N TRP A 24 7.25 17.11 1.59
CA TRP A 24 5.93 17.52 2.09
C TRP A 24 5.91 17.87 3.58
N PHE A 25 6.99 17.60 4.33
CA PHE A 25 7.05 17.79 5.79
C PHE A 25 8.36 18.39 6.36
N ALA A 26 9.32 18.79 5.53
CA ALA A 26 10.57 19.41 6.01
C ALA A 26 10.66 20.89 5.64
N GLN A 27 10.16 21.76 6.51
CA GLN A 27 10.58 23.18 6.54
C GLN A 27 11.26 23.48 7.87
N GLY A 28 12.50 23.02 8.02
CA GLY A 28 13.46 23.59 8.97
C GLY A 28 14.25 24.67 8.25
N THR A 29 13.81 25.93 8.32
CA THR A 29 14.57 27.05 7.77
C THR A 29 15.69 27.46 8.72
N GLY A 30 16.92 27.41 8.23
CA GLY A 30 18.10 27.94 8.91
C GLY A 30 17.97 29.45 9.11
N VAL A 31 18.10 29.89 10.35
CA VAL A 31 18.34 31.29 10.74
C VAL A 31 19.36 31.30 11.89
N GLU A 32 20.41 32.10 11.73
CA GLU A 32 21.45 32.34 12.76
C GLU A 32 20.84 32.82 14.08
N ARG A 33 21.28 32.21 15.20
CA ARG A 33 20.88 32.59 16.55
C ARG A 33 21.70 33.79 17.03
N THR A 34 21.04 34.92 17.29
CA THR A 34 21.52 35.92 18.27
C THR A 34 20.86 35.67 19.64
N PRO A 35 21.61 35.80 20.75
CA PRO A 35 21.12 35.51 22.08
C PRO A 35 20.42 36.74 22.63
N ASP A 36 19.15 36.96 22.26
CA ASP A 36 18.15 37.75 23.00
C ASP A 36 16.90 37.92 22.11
N SER A 37 16.03 36.92 22.06
CA SER A 37 14.66 37.13 21.59
C SER A 37 13.66 36.29 22.38
N VAL A 38 12.92 36.99 23.25
CA VAL A 38 11.67 36.51 23.84
C VAL A 38 10.65 36.46 22.71
N TYR A 39 10.06 35.30 22.45
CA TYR A 39 8.95 35.14 21.50
C TYR A 39 7.79 36.08 21.91
N ARG A 40 7.62 37.19 21.19
CA ARG A 40 6.33 37.89 21.11
C ARG A 40 5.61 37.34 19.89
N LEU A 41 4.47 36.69 20.15
CA LEU A 41 3.49 36.39 19.09
C LEU A 41 3.15 37.71 18.37
N PRO A 42 3.03 37.70 17.02
CA PRO A 42 2.53 38.86 16.31
C PRO A 42 1.11 39.19 16.80
N PRO A 43 0.71 40.47 16.86
CA PRO A 43 -0.67 40.83 17.17
C PRO A 43 -1.59 40.17 16.14
N PRO A 44 -2.78 39.69 16.57
CA PRO A 44 -3.70 39.00 15.69
C PRO A 44 -4.02 39.90 14.49
N ALA A 45 -3.76 39.38 13.29
CA ALA A 45 -4.18 40.02 12.05
C ALA A 45 -5.70 40.27 12.09
N ALA A 46 -6.10 41.40 11.51
CA ALA A 46 -7.48 41.84 11.44
C ALA A 46 -8.43 40.70 11.02
N ARG A 47 -9.57 40.63 11.71
CA ARG A 47 -10.66 39.64 11.57
C ARG A 47 -10.74 39.04 10.16
N VAL A 48 -10.43 37.75 10.07
CA VAL A 48 -10.95 36.88 9.00
C VAL A 48 -12.47 37.03 9.00
N PRO A 49 -13.14 37.21 7.85
CA PRO A 49 -14.59 37.19 7.81
C PRO A 49 -15.03 35.85 8.37
N THR A 50 -15.80 35.87 9.46
CA THR A 50 -16.49 34.68 9.95
C THR A 50 -17.20 34.06 8.75
N ALA A 51 -16.87 32.82 8.41
CA ALA A 51 -17.61 32.09 7.41
C ALA A 51 -19.07 32.07 7.88
N THR A 52 -19.88 32.92 7.25
CA THR A 52 -21.33 32.86 7.42
C THR A 52 -21.73 31.47 7.01
N HIS A 53 -22.41 30.78 7.92
CA HIS A 53 -23.12 29.54 7.70
C HIS A 53 -23.60 29.51 6.25
N LEU A 54 -23.11 28.56 5.44
CA LEU A 54 -23.64 28.36 4.09
C LEU A 54 -25.13 28.06 4.28
N ASP A 55 -25.96 29.02 3.89
CA ASP A 55 -27.40 28.89 3.93
C ASP A 55 -27.81 27.89 2.84
N TYR A 56 -27.88 26.62 3.26
CA TYR A 56 -28.23 25.50 2.40
C TYR A 56 -29.59 25.71 1.74
N ASP A 57 -30.50 26.42 2.41
CA ASP A 57 -31.83 26.73 1.92
C ASP A 57 -31.79 27.82 0.84
N ALA A 58 -30.87 28.79 0.93
CA ALA A 58 -30.63 29.77 -0.14
C ALA A 58 -29.99 29.15 -1.39
N TYR A 59 -29.15 28.13 -1.23
CA TYR A 59 -28.59 27.35 -2.35
C TYR A 59 -29.69 26.55 -3.09
N LEU A 60 -30.63 25.97 -2.35
CA LEU A 60 -31.77 25.25 -2.93
C LEU A 60 -32.81 26.19 -3.56
N ALA A 61 -33.05 27.36 -2.97
CA ALA A 61 -33.99 28.37 -3.50
C ALA A 61 -33.51 29.05 -4.80
N GLY A 62 -32.19 29.05 -5.06
CA GLY A 62 -31.59 29.59 -6.29
C GLY A 62 -31.68 28.67 -7.52
N ARG A 63 -32.06 27.39 -7.34
CA ARG A 63 -32.41 26.53 -8.47
C ARG A 63 -33.79 26.91 -8.99
N GLY A 64 -33.81 27.87 -9.92
CA GLY A 64 -34.90 27.95 -10.88
C GLY A 64 -35.12 26.56 -11.46
N GLN A 65 -36.37 26.08 -11.39
CA GLN A 65 -36.81 24.81 -11.97
C GLN A 65 -36.60 24.83 -13.49
N THR A 66 -35.37 24.56 -13.92
CA THR A 66 -35.17 23.83 -15.16
C THR A 66 -35.14 22.39 -14.72
N GLU A 67 -36.27 21.73 -14.94
CA GLU A 67 -36.41 20.29 -14.89
C GLU A 67 -35.44 19.72 -15.94
N ALA A 68 -34.16 19.63 -15.59
CA ALA A 68 -33.21 18.83 -16.33
C ALA A 68 -33.77 17.42 -16.20
N ALA A 69 -34.34 16.92 -17.30
CA ALA A 69 -34.78 15.54 -17.41
C ALA A 69 -33.69 14.69 -16.76
N PRO A 70 -34.02 13.84 -15.76
CA PRO A 70 -33.02 13.00 -15.15
C PRO A 70 -32.31 12.30 -16.30
N VAL A 71 -30.98 12.49 -16.38
CA VAL A 71 -30.17 11.66 -17.26
C VAL A 71 -30.36 10.26 -16.71
N GLN A 72 -31.32 9.54 -17.28
CA GLN A 72 -31.44 8.12 -17.08
C GLN A 72 -30.16 7.57 -17.69
N PHE A 73 -29.19 7.27 -16.83
CA PHE A 73 -28.26 6.20 -17.12
C PHE A 73 -29.14 4.96 -17.23
N THR A 74 -29.65 4.71 -18.43
CA THR A 74 -30.18 3.40 -18.76
C THR A 74 -28.99 2.48 -18.58
N THR A 75 -29.00 1.67 -17.52
CA THR A 75 -28.29 0.39 -17.57
C THR A 75 -28.64 -0.19 -18.93
N PRO A 76 -27.66 -0.43 -19.83
CA PRO A 76 -27.95 -1.02 -21.12
C PRO A 76 -28.88 -2.21 -20.87
N PRO A 77 -30.01 -2.34 -21.59
CA PRO A 77 -31.01 -3.38 -21.37
C PRO A 77 -30.48 -4.82 -21.39
N ASP A 78 -29.18 -5.01 -21.65
CA ASP A 78 -28.50 -6.28 -21.77
C ASP A 78 -27.69 -6.71 -20.52
N ILE A 79 -27.36 -5.81 -19.58
CA ILE A 79 -26.51 -6.22 -18.43
C ILE A 79 -27.25 -7.21 -17.51
N LEU A 80 -28.50 -6.88 -17.16
CA LEU A 80 -29.32 -7.74 -16.31
C LEU A 80 -29.68 -9.05 -17.02
N ALA A 81 -29.93 -9.00 -18.33
CA ALA A 81 -30.22 -10.18 -19.14
C ALA A 81 -28.99 -11.09 -19.32
N MET A 82 -27.80 -10.52 -19.50
CA MET A 82 -26.53 -11.27 -19.58
C MET A 82 -26.13 -11.87 -18.23
N GLN A 83 -26.31 -11.14 -17.12
CA GLN A 83 -26.08 -11.66 -15.76
C GLN A 83 -26.99 -12.85 -15.45
N GLN A 84 -28.26 -12.78 -15.89
CA GLN A 84 -29.22 -13.89 -15.76
C GLN A 84 -28.90 -15.07 -16.69
N ALA A 85 -28.30 -14.84 -17.86
CA ALA A 85 -28.01 -15.89 -18.85
C ALA A 85 -26.68 -16.64 -18.60
N TYR A 86 -25.65 -15.99 -18.06
CA TYR A 86 -24.30 -16.57 -17.89
C TYR A 86 -23.90 -16.84 -16.43
N GLY A 87 -24.78 -16.53 -15.48
CA GLY A 87 -24.48 -16.47 -14.05
C GLY A 87 -23.78 -15.15 -13.72
N GLU A 88 -24.17 -14.52 -12.59
CA GLU A 88 -23.77 -13.16 -12.22
C GLU A 88 -22.25 -12.94 -12.22
N THR A 89 -21.46 -13.99 -11.96
CA THR A 89 -20.00 -13.93 -11.82
C THR A 89 -19.21 -14.04 -13.12
N ASN A 90 -19.81 -14.37 -14.27
CA ASN A 90 -19.06 -14.65 -15.51
C ASN A 90 -19.11 -13.51 -16.56
N VAL A 91 -19.85 -12.44 -16.30
CA VAL A 91 -19.99 -11.32 -17.25
C VAL A 91 -19.02 -10.20 -16.88
N ALA A 92 -18.18 -9.79 -17.82
CA ALA A 92 -17.27 -8.66 -17.63
C ALA A 92 -18.04 -7.33 -17.75
N ILE A 93 -18.05 -6.56 -16.67
CA ILE A 93 -18.71 -5.25 -16.59
C ILE A 93 -17.78 -4.20 -16.01
N TRP A 94 -18.06 -2.93 -16.29
CA TRP A 94 -17.44 -1.80 -15.60
C TRP A 94 -18.03 -1.65 -14.20
N GLN A 95 -17.15 -1.50 -13.21
CA GLN A 95 -17.49 -1.42 -11.79
C GLN A 95 -16.67 -0.28 -11.17
N LEU A 96 -17.35 0.69 -10.56
CA LEU A 96 -16.72 1.74 -9.75
C LEU A 96 -16.66 1.27 -8.30
N LEU A 97 -15.50 1.41 -7.65
CA LEU A 97 -15.25 0.94 -6.28
C LEU A 97 -15.71 -0.52 -6.07
N PRO A 98 -15.23 -1.48 -6.89
CA PRO A 98 -15.68 -2.87 -6.83
C PRO A 98 -15.27 -3.56 -5.52
N GLU A 99 -15.95 -4.64 -5.15
CA GLU A 99 -15.50 -5.50 -4.05
C GLU A 99 -14.38 -6.45 -4.49
N GLY A 100 -13.55 -6.88 -3.53
CA GLY A 100 -12.45 -7.82 -3.75
C GLY A 100 -11.26 -7.22 -4.50
N MET A 101 -10.17 -7.99 -4.58
CA MET A 101 -8.94 -7.60 -5.27
C MET A 101 -8.62 -8.58 -6.39
N VAL A 102 -8.34 -8.07 -7.59
CA VAL A 102 -7.81 -8.92 -8.68
C VAL A 102 -6.43 -9.47 -8.29
N TYR A 103 -5.59 -8.64 -7.67
CA TYR A 103 -4.26 -9.04 -7.19
C TYR A 103 -4.13 -8.77 -5.70
N GLY A 104 -4.35 -9.80 -4.87
CA GLY A 104 -4.16 -9.72 -3.42
C GLY A 104 -2.69 -9.58 -3.02
N SER A 105 -2.45 -8.91 -1.89
CA SER A 105 -1.13 -8.72 -1.30
C SER A 105 -0.40 -10.03 -1.00
N TYR A 106 0.94 -9.98 -0.95
CA TYR A 106 1.78 -11.10 -0.56
C TYR A 106 1.67 -11.35 0.94
N LEU A 107 1.17 -12.50 1.41
CA LEU A 107 0.81 -12.61 2.84
C LEU A 107 2.01 -12.40 3.77
N ALA A 108 3.19 -12.87 3.38
CA ALA A 108 4.44 -12.67 4.10
C ALA A 108 5.29 -11.48 3.58
N GLY A 109 4.76 -10.64 2.68
CA GLY A 109 5.41 -9.40 2.27
C GLY A 109 5.38 -8.35 3.39
N THR A 110 6.55 -7.82 3.75
CA THR A 110 6.71 -6.88 4.89
C THR A 110 6.45 -5.43 4.53
N GLN A 111 6.29 -5.09 3.25
CA GLN A 111 6.06 -3.72 2.76
C GLN A 111 4.67 -3.54 2.13
N GLU A 112 3.73 -4.40 2.50
CA GLU A 112 2.42 -4.49 1.89
C GLU A 112 1.41 -3.56 2.57
N SER A 113 0.63 -2.84 1.77
CA SER A 113 -0.37 -1.90 2.27
C SER A 113 -1.56 -2.61 2.90
N ARG A 114 -1.48 -2.86 4.21
CA ARG A 114 -2.50 -3.57 5.01
C ARG A 114 -2.64 -2.99 6.41
N PHE A 115 -3.64 -3.47 7.15
CA PHE A 115 -3.72 -3.22 8.59
C PHE A 115 -3.12 -4.41 9.35
N ALA A 116 -2.15 -4.19 10.22
CA ALA A 116 -1.54 -5.25 11.02
C ALA A 116 -0.89 -4.72 12.31
N LEU A 117 -0.71 -5.62 13.26
CA LEU A 117 0.06 -5.38 14.48
C LEU A 117 0.91 -6.61 14.76
N HIS A 118 2.22 -6.43 14.90
CA HIS A 118 3.15 -7.47 15.33
C HIS A 118 3.70 -7.12 16.70
N MET A 119 3.79 -8.12 17.56
CA MET A 119 4.54 -8.10 18.81
C MET A 119 5.70 -9.06 18.65
N ILE A 120 6.90 -8.50 18.49
CA ILE A 120 8.09 -9.23 18.06
C ILE A 120 9.26 -8.96 18.98
N ASP A 121 10.07 -9.97 19.22
CA ASP A 121 11.39 -9.80 19.81
C ASP A 121 12.40 -9.66 18.66
N ILE A 122 13.20 -8.60 18.66
CA ILE A 122 14.21 -8.29 17.65
C ILE A 122 15.59 -8.50 18.28
N ASN A 123 16.29 -9.57 17.91
CA ASN A 123 17.66 -9.89 18.34
C ASN A 123 17.99 -9.42 19.78
N SER A 124 19.04 -8.60 19.92
CA SER A 124 19.48 -8.00 21.19
C SER A 124 18.80 -6.68 21.53
N GLU A 125 17.86 -6.23 20.72
CA GLU A 125 17.11 -4.98 20.91
C GLU A 125 15.86 -5.22 21.78
N GLY A 126 15.36 -6.46 21.82
CA GLY A 126 14.27 -6.88 22.71
C GLY A 126 12.89 -6.70 22.09
N LEU A 127 11.89 -6.47 22.93
CA LEU A 127 10.48 -6.48 22.54
C LEU A 127 10.07 -5.19 21.83
N HIS A 128 9.51 -5.34 20.63
CA HIS A 128 9.00 -4.26 19.79
C HIS A 128 7.54 -4.50 19.38
N PHE A 129 6.84 -3.41 19.10
CA PHE A 129 5.63 -3.41 18.30
C PHE A 129 5.91 -2.89 16.89
N GLU A 130 5.41 -3.61 15.88
CA GLU A 130 5.31 -3.09 14.52
C GLU A 130 3.84 -2.93 14.13
N GLY A 131 3.43 -1.68 13.92
CA GLY A 131 2.09 -1.32 13.46
C GLY A 131 2.10 -1.04 11.96
N PHE A 132 1.13 -1.60 11.24
CA PHE A 132 0.90 -1.38 9.82
C PHE A 132 -0.46 -0.69 9.73
N LEU A 133 -0.46 0.60 9.42
CA LEU A 133 -1.67 1.41 9.32
C LEU A 133 -1.94 1.70 7.86
N GLY A 134 -2.43 0.69 7.15
CA GLY A 134 -2.57 0.73 5.70
C GLY A 134 -3.91 0.25 5.18
N THR A 135 -4.16 0.62 3.93
CA THR A 135 -5.33 0.21 3.16
C THR A 135 -4.98 0.10 1.69
N ARG A 136 -5.77 -0.71 0.98
CA ARG A 136 -5.80 -0.73 -0.46
C ARG A 136 -7.25 -0.68 -0.91
N VAL A 137 -7.56 0.23 -1.83
CA VAL A 137 -8.91 0.49 -2.29
C VAL A 137 -8.95 0.30 -3.80
N PRO A 138 -9.77 -0.63 -4.31
CA PRO A 138 -9.99 -0.75 -5.73
C PRO A 138 -10.84 0.41 -6.22
N LEU A 139 -10.39 1.10 -7.26
CA LEU A 139 -11.04 2.30 -7.78
C LEU A 139 -11.98 1.98 -8.95
N LEU A 140 -11.49 1.18 -9.90
CA LEU A 140 -12.21 0.85 -11.13
C LEU A 140 -11.83 -0.56 -11.59
N ARG A 141 -12.83 -1.37 -11.96
CA ARG A 141 -12.62 -2.67 -12.61
C ARG A 141 -13.44 -2.79 -13.88
N TYR A 142 -12.84 -3.36 -14.92
CA TYR A 142 -13.58 -3.99 -16.02
C TYR A 142 -13.36 -5.49 -15.94
N GLY A 143 -14.37 -6.22 -15.49
CA GLY A 143 -14.16 -7.59 -15.05
C GLY A 143 -15.38 -8.24 -14.42
N THR A 144 -15.15 -9.43 -13.86
CA THR A 144 -16.17 -10.20 -13.14
C THR A 144 -16.51 -9.56 -11.80
N THR A 145 -17.68 -9.94 -11.26
CA THR A 145 -18.23 -9.43 -9.99
C THR A 145 -17.93 -10.34 -8.80
N ASP A 146 -17.14 -11.40 -9.00
CA ASP A 146 -16.68 -12.28 -7.92
C ASP A 146 -15.88 -11.46 -6.89
N SER A 147 -16.30 -11.50 -5.63
CA SER A 147 -15.67 -10.76 -4.52
C SER A 147 -14.42 -11.46 -3.98
N ILE A 148 -14.28 -12.77 -4.21
CA ILE A 148 -13.19 -13.61 -3.69
C ILE A 148 -12.05 -13.69 -4.71
N ARG A 149 -12.40 -13.91 -5.98
CA ARG A 149 -11.42 -14.07 -7.05
C ARG A 149 -11.91 -13.39 -8.33
N PRO A 150 -11.96 -12.05 -8.36
CA PRO A 150 -12.32 -11.34 -9.56
C PRO A 150 -11.29 -11.56 -10.67
N GLU A 151 -11.78 -11.42 -11.90
CA GLU A 151 -11.03 -11.46 -13.15
C GLU A 151 -11.24 -10.16 -13.92
N GLY A 152 -10.31 -9.82 -14.80
CA GLY A 152 -10.33 -8.59 -15.59
C GLY A 152 -9.25 -7.60 -15.18
N PHE A 153 -9.42 -6.36 -15.63
CA PHE A 153 -8.51 -5.25 -15.36
C PHE A 153 -9.00 -4.44 -14.17
N GLN A 154 -8.10 -4.05 -13.28
CA GLN A 154 -8.41 -3.28 -12.09
C GLN A 154 -7.34 -2.24 -11.79
N VAL A 155 -7.75 -1.03 -11.42
CA VAL A 155 -6.87 0.03 -10.89
C VAL A 155 -7.20 0.25 -9.43
N ASP A 156 -6.15 0.32 -8.60
CA ASP A 156 -6.24 0.50 -7.15
C ASP A 156 -5.48 1.75 -6.71
N ALA A 157 -5.79 2.21 -5.51
CA ALA A 157 -4.91 3.08 -4.73
C ALA A 157 -4.52 2.36 -3.43
N GLU A 158 -3.27 2.53 -3.01
CA GLU A 158 -2.76 1.95 -1.77
C GLU A 158 -1.99 2.98 -0.94
N GLY A 159 -1.99 2.79 0.37
CA GLY A 159 -1.20 3.59 1.30
C GLY A 159 -1.02 2.87 2.64
N VAL A 160 0.15 3.03 3.25
CA VAL A 160 0.47 2.47 4.57
C VAL A 160 1.54 3.28 5.29
N ALA A 161 1.39 3.39 6.60
CA ALA A 161 2.48 3.73 7.51
C ALA A 161 2.90 2.47 8.30
N HIS A 162 4.18 2.10 8.21
CA HIS A 162 4.80 1.09 9.05
C HIS A 162 5.49 1.80 10.20
N VAL A 163 5.06 1.57 11.42
CA VAL A 163 5.60 2.23 12.63
C VAL A 163 6.23 1.17 13.51
N ARG A 164 7.48 1.38 13.92
CA ARG A 164 8.16 0.55 14.91
C ARG A 164 8.28 1.28 16.24
N ILE A 165 7.94 0.57 17.31
CA ILE A 165 8.00 1.06 18.68
C ILE A 165 8.82 0.08 19.52
N ASP A 166 9.88 0.55 20.17
CA ASP A 166 10.65 -0.22 21.14
C ASP A 166 9.94 -0.20 22.50
N LEU A 167 9.37 -1.34 22.89
CA LEU A 167 8.70 -1.49 24.18
C LEU A 167 9.67 -1.79 25.32
N ALA A 168 10.83 -2.37 25.03
CA ALA A 168 11.87 -2.66 26.01
C ALA A 168 12.57 -1.38 26.47
N GLY A 169 12.79 -0.43 25.55
CA GLY A 169 13.35 0.90 25.78
C GLY A 169 12.38 1.94 26.35
N GLY A 170 11.15 1.57 26.72
CA GLY A 170 10.20 2.50 27.33
C GLY A 170 9.12 3.04 26.41
N SER A 171 8.79 2.32 25.33
CA SER A 171 7.75 2.65 24.35
C SER A 171 8.07 3.88 23.51
N ILE A 172 9.32 3.99 23.08
CA ILE A 172 9.78 5.01 22.14
C ILE A 172 9.47 4.59 20.71
N VAL A 173 9.26 5.56 19.82
CA VAL A 173 9.09 5.27 18.39
C VAL A 173 10.46 5.29 17.72
N ASP A 174 10.81 4.22 17.02
CA ASP A 174 12.13 4.12 16.37
C ASP A 174 12.11 4.78 14.99
N ALA A 175 11.16 4.33 14.17
CA ALA A 175 11.05 4.72 12.78
C ALA A 175 9.60 4.62 12.29
N ALA A 176 9.32 5.37 11.24
CA ALA A 176 8.10 5.25 10.45
C ALA A 176 8.42 5.26 8.95
N ASP A 177 7.97 4.24 8.25
CA ASP A 177 8.05 4.13 6.79
C ASP A 177 6.67 4.40 6.20
N PHE A 178 6.61 5.28 5.20
CA PHE A 178 5.39 5.60 4.48
C PHE A 178 5.49 5.06 3.06
N ARG A 179 4.46 4.34 2.63
CA ARG A 179 4.32 3.88 1.24
C ARG A 179 2.97 4.30 0.69
N GLY A 180 2.94 4.72 -0.57
CA GLY A 180 1.71 4.98 -1.30
C GLY A 180 1.87 4.66 -2.78
N GLY A 181 0.82 4.14 -3.42
CA GLY A 181 0.95 3.64 -4.78
C GLY A 181 -0.35 3.49 -5.58
N LEU A 182 -0.18 3.21 -6.87
CA LEU A 182 -1.25 2.99 -7.85
C LEU A 182 -1.01 1.69 -8.62
N PRO A 183 -1.49 0.55 -8.10
CA PRO A 183 -1.45 -0.73 -8.81
C PRO A 183 -2.48 -0.81 -9.95
N LEU A 184 -2.04 -1.29 -11.11
CA LEU A 184 -2.85 -1.79 -12.21
C LEU A 184 -2.71 -3.32 -12.27
N SER A 185 -3.81 -4.02 -12.09
CA SER A 185 -3.85 -5.48 -12.05
C SER A 185 -4.64 -6.05 -13.23
N TYR A 186 -4.22 -7.21 -13.72
CA TYR A 186 -4.97 -8.03 -14.65
C TYR A 186 -5.02 -9.47 -14.14
N GLY A 187 -6.21 -10.09 -14.17
CA GLY A 187 -6.39 -11.45 -13.73
C GLY A 187 -7.27 -12.28 -14.66
N TYR A 188 -6.86 -13.52 -14.91
CA TYR A 188 -7.65 -14.49 -15.66
C TYR A 188 -7.29 -15.93 -15.25
N GLY A 189 -8.29 -16.73 -14.92
CA GLY A 189 -8.12 -18.11 -14.44
C GLY A 189 -7.22 -18.15 -13.20
N ARG A 190 -6.07 -18.82 -13.33
CA ARG A 190 -5.08 -18.98 -12.25
C ARG A 190 -3.96 -17.94 -12.26
N HIS A 191 -3.92 -17.08 -13.28
CA HIS A 191 -2.87 -16.07 -13.45
C HIS A 191 -3.36 -14.72 -12.92
N ARG A 192 -2.51 -14.03 -12.18
CA ARG A 192 -2.70 -12.62 -11.83
C ARG A 192 -1.39 -11.86 -12.06
N THR A 193 -1.45 -10.74 -12.75
CA THR A 193 -0.32 -9.86 -13.01
C THR A 193 -0.63 -8.48 -12.48
N LYS A 194 0.36 -7.79 -11.93
CA LYS A 194 0.27 -6.37 -11.57
C LYS A 194 1.43 -5.59 -12.18
N LEU A 195 1.13 -4.40 -12.61
CA LEU A 195 2.06 -3.30 -12.86
C LEU A 195 1.71 -2.20 -11.88
N GLY A 196 2.68 -1.46 -11.37
CA GLY A 196 2.34 -0.40 -10.40
C GLY A 196 3.42 0.64 -10.27
N TYR A 197 3.01 1.77 -9.73
CA TYR A 197 3.91 2.78 -9.19
C TYR A 197 3.74 2.80 -7.67
N TYR A 198 4.83 2.94 -6.93
CA TYR A 198 4.77 3.35 -5.54
C TYR A 198 5.88 4.35 -5.19
N HIS A 199 5.58 5.22 -4.24
CA HIS A 199 6.54 6.04 -3.51
C HIS A 199 6.74 5.44 -2.12
N LEU A 200 7.98 5.39 -1.64
CA LEU A 200 8.32 5.06 -0.27
C LEU A 200 9.27 6.10 0.31
N SER A 201 8.99 6.57 1.51
CA SER A 201 9.90 7.39 2.32
C SER A 201 10.00 6.84 3.73
N SER A 202 11.19 6.91 4.32
CA SER A 202 11.45 6.41 5.68
C SER A 202 12.02 7.50 6.57
N HIS A 203 11.55 7.53 7.80
CA HIS A 203 11.91 8.53 8.79
C HIS A 203 12.18 7.88 10.14
N VAL A 204 13.44 7.95 10.58
CA VAL A 204 13.79 7.80 12.00
C VAL A 204 13.08 8.90 12.80
N GLN A 205 12.54 8.55 13.96
CA GLN A 205 11.77 9.48 14.79
C GLN A 205 12.66 10.27 15.76
N ASP A 206 12.13 11.37 16.28
CA ASP A 206 12.85 12.27 17.17
C ASP A 206 13.09 11.66 18.56
N GLU A 207 12.21 10.79 19.04
CA GLU A 207 12.45 10.01 20.27
C GLU A 207 13.72 9.16 20.14
N PHE A 208 13.83 8.38 19.05
CA PHE A 208 15.02 7.58 18.79
C PHE A 208 16.30 8.42 18.70
N LEU A 209 16.25 9.56 18.01
CA LEU A 209 17.40 10.46 17.86
C LEU A 209 17.83 11.10 19.19
N THR A 210 16.87 11.36 20.08
CA THR A 210 17.13 11.92 21.41
C THR A 210 17.90 10.92 22.28
N GLU A 211 17.56 9.64 22.20
CA GLU A 211 18.27 8.57 22.91
C GLU A 211 19.57 8.14 22.24
N ASN A 212 19.69 8.39 20.94
CA ASN A 212 20.85 8.04 20.12
C ASN A 212 21.48 9.27 19.45
N PRO A 213 22.06 10.22 20.21
CA PRO A 213 22.56 11.50 19.68
C PRO A 213 23.72 11.36 18.68
N GLY A 214 24.36 10.19 18.61
CA GLY A 214 25.38 9.86 17.62
C GLY A 214 24.83 9.27 16.32
N PHE A 215 23.53 8.97 16.22
CA PHE A 215 22.92 8.41 15.03
C PHE A 215 22.78 9.47 13.94
N VAL A 216 23.28 9.16 12.74
CA VAL A 216 23.17 10.05 11.59
C VAL A 216 21.89 9.70 10.84
N ARG A 217 20.90 10.60 10.89
CA ARG A 217 19.67 10.46 10.10
C ARG A 217 20.00 10.36 8.61
N MET A 218 19.40 9.39 7.96
CA MET A 218 19.42 9.22 6.51
C MET A 218 18.06 9.59 5.91
N ASN A 219 18.06 9.94 4.63
CA ASN A 219 16.84 10.23 3.87
C ASN A 219 16.57 9.09 2.89
N PHE A 220 16.07 7.96 3.41
CA PHE A 220 15.76 6.83 2.54
C PHE A 220 14.44 7.10 1.82
N SER A 221 14.49 7.25 0.50
CA SER A 221 13.30 7.38 -0.34
C SER A 221 13.47 6.71 -1.69
N ARG A 222 12.36 6.30 -2.31
CA ARG A 222 12.34 5.72 -3.64
C ARG A 222 10.99 5.88 -4.34
N ASP A 223 11.04 6.09 -5.65
CA ASP A 223 9.91 6.01 -6.57
C ASP A 223 10.12 4.84 -7.52
N VAL A 224 9.19 3.89 -7.51
CA VAL A 224 9.42 2.54 -8.04
C VAL A 224 8.33 2.14 -9.00
N PHE A 225 8.72 1.58 -10.13
CA PHE A 225 7.83 0.77 -10.96
C PHE A 225 7.96 -0.69 -10.57
N ILE A 226 6.83 -1.36 -10.37
CA ILE A 226 6.76 -2.79 -10.07
C ILE A 226 6.12 -3.57 -11.20
N LEU A 227 6.62 -4.79 -11.42
CA LEU A 227 5.99 -5.83 -12.23
C LEU A 227 5.93 -7.11 -11.41
N GLY A 228 4.73 -7.50 -11.02
CA GLY A 228 4.47 -8.71 -10.23
C GLY A 228 3.62 -9.72 -11.00
N HIS A 229 3.89 -11.01 -10.82
CA HIS A 229 3.06 -12.10 -11.33
C HIS A 229 2.82 -13.12 -10.23
N SER A 230 1.61 -13.66 -10.18
CA SER A 230 1.26 -14.77 -9.30
C SER A 230 0.47 -15.83 -10.06
N PHE A 231 0.67 -17.07 -9.63
CA PHE A 231 0.04 -18.24 -10.20
C PHE A 231 -0.53 -19.14 -9.10
N TYR A 232 -1.81 -19.47 -9.22
CA TYR A 232 -2.50 -20.37 -8.31
C TYR A 232 -2.29 -21.84 -8.73
N LEU A 233 -1.42 -22.55 -8.03
CA LEU A 233 -1.18 -23.99 -8.20
C LEU A 233 -2.41 -24.80 -7.80
N THR A 234 -3.09 -24.35 -6.75
CA THR A 234 -4.43 -24.78 -6.35
C THR A 234 -5.23 -23.53 -5.99
N ASP A 235 -6.50 -23.68 -5.64
CA ASP A 235 -7.27 -22.52 -5.19
C ASP A 235 -6.72 -21.90 -3.91
N GLN A 236 -5.99 -22.67 -3.09
CA GLN A 236 -5.43 -22.22 -1.81
C GLN A 236 -3.93 -21.90 -1.88
N LEU A 237 -3.20 -22.44 -2.86
CA LEU A 237 -1.75 -22.32 -2.98
C LEU A 237 -1.37 -21.39 -4.14
N LYS A 238 -0.84 -20.22 -3.80
CA LYS A 238 -0.33 -19.21 -4.73
C LYS A 238 1.20 -19.17 -4.65
N ILE A 239 1.87 -19.11 -5.79
CA ILE A 239 3.28 -18.72 -5.88
C ILE A 239 3.37 -17.38 -6.62
N TYR A 240 4.39 -16.58 -6.32
CA TYR A 240 4.53 -15.26 -6.92
C TYR A 240 5.99 -14.81 -7.02
N GLY A 241 6.19 -13.81 -7.89
CA GLY A 241 7.41 -13.04 -7.98
C GLY A 241 7.12 -11.61 -8.41
N GLU A 242 7.95 -10.68 -7.97
CA GLU A 242 7.91 -9.25 -8.30
C GLU A 242 9.33 -8.72 -8.52
N ALA A 243 9.45 -7.84 -9.52
CA ALA A 243 10.62 -7.00 -9.71
C ALA A 243 10.21 -5.54 -9.55
N GLY A 244 10.98 -4.79 -8.76
CA GLY A 244 10.87 -3.35 -8.61
C GLY A 244 12.08 -2.64 -9.20
N TYR A 245 11.84 -1.55 -9.91
CA TYR A 245 12.86 -0.65 -10.44
C TYR A 245 12.62 0.77 -9.92
N ALA A 246 13.49 1.23 -9.01
CA ALA A 246 13.51 2.60 -8.54
C ALA A 246 14.13 3.50 -9.61
N PHE A 247 13.34 4.44 -10.14
CA PHE A 247 13.80 5.41 -11.13
C PHE A 247 14.15 6.76 -10.49
N ILE A 248 13.66 7.01 -9.27
CA ILE A 248 14.19 8.04 -8.36
C ILE A 248 14.52 7.32 -7.06
N SER A 249 15.71 7.56 -6.54
CA SER A 249 16.24 6.91 -5.33
C SER A 249 17.17 7.86 -4.59
N ASP A 250 17.01 7.94 -3.27
CA ASP A 250 17.97 8.57 -2.35
C ASP A 250 18.36 7.53 -1.29
N ILE A 251 19.67 7.29 -1.13
CA ILE A 251 20.29 6.14 -0.41
C ILE A 251 19.95 4.76 -1.01
N SER A 252 18.69 4.53 -1.36
CA SER A 252 18.19 3.32 -2.03
C SER A 252 18.86 3.09 -3.39
N GLN A 253 18.78 1.86 -3.90
CA GLN A 253 19.31 1.47 -5.21
C GLN A 253 18.18 1.00 -6.15
N PRO A 254 18.44 0.93 -7.47
CA PRO A 254 17.41 0.67 -8.46
C PRO A 254 16.63 -0.63 -8.23
N TRP A 255 17.31 -1.77 -8.03
CA TRP A 255 16.65 -3.06 -8.11
C TRP A 255 16.21 -3.63 -6.77
N GLU A 256 14.97 -4.14 -6.74
CA GLU A 256 14.49 -5.06 -5.71
C GLU A 256 13.77 -6.24 -6.36
N PHE A 257 13.81 -7.40 -5.71
CA PHE A 257 13.13 -8.60 -6.15
C PHE A 257 12.48 -9.32 -4.98
N GLN A 258 11.24 -9.73 -5.17
CA GLN A 258 10.48 -10.49 -4.17
C GLN A 258 9.96 -11.77 -4.79
N VAL A 259 10.03 -12.87 -4.06
CA VAL A 259 9.46 -14.17 -4.47
C VAL A 259 8.88 -14.87 -3.27
N GLY A 260 7.81 -15.64 -3.46
CA GLY A 260 7.21 -16.34 -2.34
C GLY A 260 6.08 -17.27 -2.69
N LEU A 261 5.51 -17.83 -1.62
CA LEU A 261 4.33 -18.67 -1.67
C LEU A 261 3.36 -18.33 -0.53
N ASP A 262 2.08 -18.42 -0.84
CA ASP A 262 0.98 -18.24 0.11
C ASP A 262 0.06 -19.48 0.03
N TYR A 263 -0.17 -20.12 1.17
CA TYR A 263 -1.20 -21.13 1.37
C TYR A 263 -2.25 -20.58 2.35
N ALA A 264 -3.47 -20.36 1.88
CA ALA A 264 -4.54 -19.76 2.69
C ALA A 264 -5.93 -20.22 2.22
N PRO A 265 -6.97 -20.11 3.07
CA PRO A 265 -8.36 -20.31 2.64
C PRO A 265 -8.72 -19.41 1.45
N CYS A 266 -9.41 -19.99 0.47
CA CYS A 266 -9.72 -19.36 -0.81
C CYS A 266 -11.20 -18.94 -0.95
N GLY A 267 -11.93 -18.91 0.15
CA GLY A 267 -13.35 -18.58 0.20
C GLY A 267 -13.82 -18.45 1.64
N PRO A 268 -15.08 -18.03 1.86
CA PRO A 268 -15.57 -17.70 3.18
C PRO A 268 -15.46 -18.87 4.15
N THR A 269 -14.86 -18.63 5.32
CA THR A 269 -14.62 -19.68 6.33
C THR A 269 -15.68 -19.69 7.43
N GLY A 270 -16.55 -18.67 7.47
CA GLY A 270 -17.37 -18.37 8.63
C GLY A 270 -16.52 -18.19 9.89
N ILE A 271 -17.11 -18.48 11.05
CA ILE A 271 -16.46 -18.33 12.37
C ILE A 271 -15.33 -19.35 12.62
N HIS A 272 -15.28 -20.45 11.87
CA HIS A 272 -14.35 -21.55 12.13
C HIS A 272 -12.92 -21.24 11.68
N GLY A 273 -12.76 -20.40 10.65
CA GLY A 273 -11.45 -20.12 10.05
C GLY A 273 -10.80 -21.35 9.43
N ALA A 274 -9.54 -21.21 9.02
CA ALA A 274 -8.71 -22.26 8.46
C ALA A 274 -7.21 -21.94 8.67
N PRO A 275 -6.31 -22.94 8.63
CA PRO A 275 -4.89 -22.67 8.73
C PRO A 275 -4.36 -21.90 7.51
N PHE A 276 -3.30 -21.12 7.73
CA PHE A 276 -2.52 -20.49 6.65
C PHE A 276 -1.00 -20.67 6.88
N LEU A 277 -0.24 -20.59 5.79
CA LEU A 277 1.21 -20.57 5.75
C LEU A 277 1.65 -19.62 4.64
N ALA A 278 2.61 -18.74 4.91
CA ALA A 278 3.16 -17.83 3.93
C ALA A 278 4.68 -17.72 4.09
N ILE A 279 5.40 -17.67 2.96
CA ILE A 279 6.86 -17.53 2.94
C ILE A 279 7.22 -16.54 1.84
N ASN A 280 8.11 -15.60 2.17
CA ASN A 280 8.54 -14.54 1.27
C ASN A 280 10.04 -14.30 1.38
N GLY A 281 10.73 -14.26 0.26
CA GLY A 281 12.09 -13.74 0.14
C GLY A 281 12.05 -12.37 -0.53
N HIS A 282 12.81 -11.41 -0.01
CA HIS A 282 12.93 -10.07 -0.58
C HIS A 282 14.40 -9.66 -0.60
N VAL A 283 14.97 -9.45 -1.79
CA VAL A 283 16.36 -9.03 -1.99
C VAL A 283 16.43 -7.64 -2.61
N ARG A 284 17.43 -6.86 -2.22
CA ARG A 284 17.54 -5.44 -2.60
C ARG A 284 18.97 -5.05 -2.96
N GLU A 285 19.13 -4.23 -3.98
CA GLU A 285 20.45 -3.84 -4.49
C GLU A 285 21.23 -2.98 -3.49
N GLU A 286 20.57 -2.14 -2.69
CA GLU A 286 21.23 -1.27 -1.69
C GLU A 286 22.02 -2.04 -0.63
N VAL A 287 21.69 -3.31 -0.42
CA VAL A 287 22.38 -4.25 0.47
C VAL A 287 23.11 -5.34 -0.32
N LYS A 288 23.54 -5.03 -1.56
CA LYS A 288 24.29 -5.92 -2.46
C LYS A 288 23.54 -7.20 -2.82
N PHE A 289 22.22 -7.10 -3.02
CA PHE A 289 21.32 -8.24 -3.18
C PHE A 289 21.33 -9.21 -2.00
N GLY A 290 21.74 -8.72 -0.82
CA GLY A 290 21.25 -9.19 0.46
C GLY A 290 19.74 -9.04 0.53
N GLY A 291 19.14 -9.59 1.57
CA GLY A 291 17.70 -9.58 1.72
C GLY A 291 17.22 -10.32 2.94
N ALA A 292 15.90 -10.42 3.03
CA ALA A 292 15.24 -11.08 4.13
C ALA A 292 14.35 -12.23 3.69
N LEU A 293 14.27 -13.21 4.58
CA LEU A 293 13.26 -14.25 4.57
C LEU A 293 12.21 -13.92 5.64
N THR A 294 10.95 -13.93 5.24
CA THR A 294 9.80 -13.83 6.15
C THR A 294 8.97 -15.10 6.05
N ALA A 295 8.58 -15.66 7.19
CA ALA A 295 7.65 -16.78 7.27
C ALA A 295 6.54 -16.45 8.27
N GLN A 296 5.31 -16.77 7.92
CA GLN A 296 4.14 -16.59 8.77
C GLN A 296 3.28 -17.85 8.74
N LEU A 297 2.78 -18.26 9.91
CA LEU A 297 1.89 -19.41 10.02
C LEU A 297 0.86 -19.19 11.12
N GLY A 298 -0.36 -19.68 10.93
CA GLY A 298 -1.41 -19.51 11.93
C GLY A 298 -2.79 -19.82 11.41
N TRP A 299 -3.77 -19.04 11.87
CA TRP A 299 -5.18 -19.20 11.53
C TRP A 299 -5.70 -17.97 10.80
N ALA A 300 -6.57 -18.20 9.82
CA ALA A 300 -7.15 -17.20 8.94
C ALA A 300 -8.67 -17.32 8.90
N TRP A 301 -9.35 -16.18 8.85
CA TRP A 301 -10.79 -16.06 8.66
C TRP A 301 -11.06 -15.21 7.43
N VAL A 302 -11.80 -15.75 6.48
CA VAL A 302 -12.17 -15.06 5.24
C VAL A 302 -13.66 -14.72 5.29
N GLY A 303 -13.97 -13.45 5.07
CA GLY A 303 -15.36 -12.97 4.96
C GLY A 303 -15.93 -13.16 3.56
N ASP A 304 -17.22 -12.89 3.40
CA ASP A 304 -17.95 -13.07 2.14
C ASP A 304 -17.45 -12.16 1.00
N THR A 305 -16.76 -11.07 1.34
CA THR A 305 -16.20 -10.12 0.37
C THR A 305 -14.70 -10.31 0.13
N GLY A 306 -14.11 -11.45 0.53
CA GLY A 306 -12.70 -11.78 0.28
C GLY A 306 -11.70 -11.23 1.31
N LYS A 307 -12.13 -10.27 2.15
CA LYS A 307 -11.34 -9.72 3.26
C LYS A 307 -10.88 -10.84 4.20
N MET A 308 -9.65 -10.77 4.65
CA MET A 308 -9.04 -11.84 5.44
C MET A 308 -8.44 -11.30 6.74
N LEU A 309 -8.90 -11.80 7.87
CA LEU A 309 -8.24 -11.63 9.16
C LEU A 309 -7.31 -12.83 9.39
N ARG A 310 -6.09 -12.59 9.84
CA ARG A 310 -5.13 -13.64 10.20
C ARG A 310 -4.50 -13.36 11.54
N ALA A 311 -4.20 -14.41 12.28
CA ALA A 311 -3.44 -14.34 13.52
C ALA A 311 -2.49 -15.53 13.63
N GLY A 312 -1.28 -15.33 14.14
CA GLY A 312 -0.28 -16.39 14.12
C GLY A 312 1.14 -15.94 14.44
N VAL A 313 2.07 -16.86 14.21
CA VAL A 313 3.50 -16.63 14.43
C VAL A 313 4.08 -15.90 13.22
N HIS A 314 4.93 -14.92 13.51
CA HIS A 314 5.74 -14.18 12.56
C HIS A 314 7.22 -14.50 12.80
N TYR A 315 7.95 -14.75 11.71
CA TYR A 315 9.40 -14.88 11.71
C TYR A 315 10.00 -14.06 10.57
N TYR A 316 11.01 -13.28 10.88
CA TYR A 316 11.80 -12.48 9.94
C TYR A 316 13.28 -12.74 10.16
N ASN A 317 14.07 -12.79 9.10
CA ASN A 317 15.52 -12.88 9.20
C ASN A 317 16.17 -12.25 7.96
N GLY A 318 16.91 -11.16 8.14
CA GLY A 318 17.63 -10.43 7.09
C GLY A 318 17.83 -8.96 7.42
N GLU A 319 18.19 -8.14 6.44
CA GLU A 319 18.34 -6.70 6.64
C GLU A 319 17.00 -6.03 6.96
N SER A 320 17.01 -4.97 7.78
CA SER A 320 15.82 -4.37 8.38
C SER A 320 14.71 -4.03 7.38
N ASN A 321 13.48 -4.32 7.78
CA ASN A 321 12.27 -3.87 7.10
C ASN A 321 11.87 -2.44 7.48
N GLN A 322 12.60 -1.77 8.38
CA GLN A 322 12.51 -0.33 8.62
C GLN A 322 13.64 0.36 7.85
N TYR A 323 13.30 1.11 6.83
CA TYR A 323 14.28 1.52 5.81
C TYR A 323 15.25 2.61 6.29
N SER A 324 14.95 3.27 7.42
CA SER A 324 15.89 4.13 8.14
C SER A 324 17.05 3.34 8.76
N PHE A 325 16.89 2.02 8.88
CA PHE A 325 17.86 1.06 9.38
C PHE A 325 18.20 -0.02 8.34
N PHE A 326 18.02 0.29 7.04
CA PHE A 326 18.02 -0.69 5.95
C PHE A 326 19.24 -1.62 5.87
N ASP A 327 20.38 -1.25 6.46
CA ASP A 327 21.63 -2.01 6.46
C ASP A 327 21.87 -2.81 7.76
N ARG A 328 20.97 -2.70 8.74
CA ARG A 328 21.02 -3.48 9.98
C ARG A 328 20.43 -4.86 9.76
N PHE A 329 21.12 -5.89 10.26
CA PHE A 329 20.59 -7.24 10.24
C PHE A 329 19.69 -7.50 11.44
N GLU A 330 18.51 -8.04 11.17
CA GLU A 330 17.48 -8.32 12.16
C GLU A 330 17.01 -9.77 12.01
N GLN A 331 16.88 -10.45 13.14
CA GLN A 331 15.99 -11.60 13.24
C GLN A 331 14.87 -11.22 14.21
N GLN A 332 13.65 -11.46 13.76
CA GLN A 332 12.44 -11.14 14.49
C GLN A 332 11.64 -12.42 14.68
N ILE A 333 11.10 -12.63 15.87
CA ILE A 333 10.15 -13.70 16.14
C ILE A 333 9.04 -13.19 17.05
N GLY A 334 7.80 -13.54 16.75
CA GLY A 334 6.71 -13.08 17.57
C GLY A 334 5.34 -13.47 17.06
N PHE A 335 4.35 -12.73 17.52
CA PHE A 335 2.95 -12.91 17.14
C PHE A 335 2.48 -11.74 16.30
N GLY A 336 1.66 -12.03 15.28
CA GLY A 336 1.05 -11.02 14.44
C GLY A 336 -0.45 -11.18 14.34
N LEU A 337 -1.12 -10.04 14.15
CA LEU A 337 -2.49 -9.92 13.69
C LEU A 337 -2.45 -9.15 12.36
N TRP A 338 -3.10 -9.67 11.32
CA TRP A 338 -3.16 -9.04 10.00
C TRP A 338 -4.60 -8.97 9.51
N TYR A 339 -4.93 -7.89 8.81
CA TYR A 339 -6.17 -7.71 8.10
C TYR A 339 -5.86 -7.30 6.66
N ASP A 340 -6.16 -8.20 5.74
CA ASP A 340 -5.88 -8.13 4.30
C ASP A 340 -7.18 -7.87 3.51
N PHE A 341 -7.06 -7.15 2.39
CA PHE A 341 -8.18 -6.62 1.59
C PHE A 341 -8.51 -7.45 0.34
#